data_AF-A0A1D1VLA6-F1
#
_entry.id   AF-A0A1D1VLA6-F1
#
_cell.length_a   1.000
_cell.length_b   1.000
_cell.length_c   1.000
_cell.angle_alpha   90.00
_cell.angle_beta   90.00
_cell.angle_gamma   90.00
#
_symmetry.space_group_name_H-M   'P 1'
#
loop_
_entity.id
_entity.type
_entity.pdbx_description
1 polymer ?
#
loop_
_entity_poly.entity_id
_entity_poly.type
_entity_poly.pdbx_seq_one_letter_code
_entity_poly.pdbx_strand_id
1 'polypeptide(L)'
;MLRGLTTIPTNTRIMVFVVLIISAAVGVIVLSFLRHPWTPSGSRRFLEGHRKRTMSKTSALEAPTDGPLKHLGPLEILGSMAKLACTRNMVMLLPVCIYSGLDLCFYVSILGTSIGYTEAFGDLREALVGLNGVFVGVGQIAGGMLFASLGKCAQKHGRDPALVLGGMLSHFLAYYLVYVSLPANSPLLVTSDPTFIKPNPYIAMFCAALLGFGDAAWINQLCALLGTLFLKDAIVAFAYFQFIQCMVCCAAFFYTPYLTLPYQILINIIGCVAGVFGFCMVEWKAATETQKKARIQSIRDKAEIEALLRIVKPKNGHQTESILMERVTEK
;
A
#
# COMPACT_ATOMS: atom_id res chain seq x y z
N MET A 1 17.56 28.19 18.85
CA MET A 1 17.08 29.14 19.86
C MET A 1 15.84 28.61 20.59
N LEU A 2 15.87 27.40 21.19
CA LEU A 2 14.73 26.82 21.92
C LEU A 2 15.14 26.05 23.20
N ARG A 3 16.40 26.15 23.64
CA ARG A 3 16.82 25.48 24.88
C ARG A 3 16.30 26.27 26.09
N GLY A 4 15.52 25.62 26.95
CA GLY A 4 15.10 26.14 28.26
C GLY A 4 13.71 26.78 28.33
N LEU A 5 12.91 26.71 27.26
CA LEU A 5 11.52 27.19 27.29
C LEU A 5 10.58 26.02 27.58
N THR A 6 9.83 26.10 28.69
CA THR A 6 8.85 25.09 29.14
C THR A 6 7.56 25.08 28.32
N THR A 7 7.34 26.11 27.50
CA THR A 7 6.23 26.20 26.56
C THR A 7 6.74 26.67 25.21
N ILE A 8 6.32 26.01 24.13
CA ILE A 8 6.69 26.45 22.78
C ILE A 8 5.99 27.79 22.53
N PRO A 9 6.70 28.89 22.25
CA PRO A 9 6.07 30.18 22.02
C PRO A 9 5.18 30.13 20.78
N THR A 10 4.03 30.81 20.82
CA THR A 10 3.02 30.84 19.75
C THR A 10 3.64 31.18 18.39
N ASN A 11 4.58 32.11 18.36
CA ASN A 11 5.30 32.50 17.14
C ASN A 11 6.09 31.34 16.53
N THR A 12 6.74 30.51 17.33
CA THR A 12 7.45 29.32 16.85
C THR A 12 6.49 28.26 16.34
N ARG A 13 5.35 28.03 17.02
CA ARG A 13 4.31 27.10 16.55
C ARG A 13 3.79 27.54 15.18
N ILE A 14 3.41 28.81 15.05
CA ILE A 14 2.94 29.41 13.79
C ILE A 14 4.01 29.28 12.71
N MET A 15 5.27 29.57 13.02
CA MET A 15 6.37 29.44 12.06
C MET A 15 6.50 27.99 11.54
N VAL A 16 6.44 26.98 12.42
CA VAL A 16 6.48 25.57 12.02
C VAL A 16 5.28 25.21 11.15
N PHE A 17 4.07 25.61 11.54
CA PHE A 17 2.87 25.40 10.72
C PHE A 17 2.98 26.04 9.34
N VAL A 18 3.44 27.29 9.26
CA VAL A 18 3.61 28.02 8.00
C VAL A 18 4.62 27.32 7.10
N VAL A 19 5.78 26.90 7.64
CA VAL A 19 6.80 26.18 6.87
C VAL A 19 6.26 24.84 6.34
N LEU A 20 5.54 24.08 7.17
CA LEU A 20 4.93 22.81 6.76
C LEU A 20 3.85 23.01 5.70
N ILE A 21 3.02 24.05 5.82
CA ILE A 21 1.99 24.39 4.83
C ILE A 21 2.63 24.80 3.50
N ILE A 22 3.67 25.64 3.52
CA ILE A 22 4.39 26.05 2.31
C ILE A 22 5.04 24.82 1.65
N SER A 23 5.69 23.95 2.43
CA SER A 23 6.25 22.68 1.95
C SER A 23 5.18 21.82 1.28
N ALA A 24 4.01 21.67 1.91
CA ALA A 24 2.89 20.92 1.34
C ALA A 24 2.37 21.56 0.06
N ALA A 25 2.21 22.89 0.02
CA ALA A 25 1.77 23.63 -1.16
C ALA A 25 2.75 23.49 -2.33
N VAL A 26 4.06 23.59 -2.07
CA VAL A 26 5.10 23.32 -3.07
C VAL A 26 4.98 21.89 -3.59
N GLY A 27 4.77 20.91 -2.69
CA GLY A 27 4.51 19.52 -3.08
C GLY A 27 3.32 19.40 -4.03
N VAL A 28 2.19 20.03 -3.70
CA VAL A 28 0.98 20.05 -4.56
C VAL A 28 1.26 20.70 -5.92
N ILE A 29 2.00 21.81 -5.96
CA ILE A 29 2.39 22.49 -7.20
C ILE A 29 3.26 21.58 -8.06
N VAL A 30 4.30 20.96 -7.49
CA VAL A 30 5.17 20.01 -8.20
C VAL A 30 4.37 18.83 -8.76
N LEU A 31 3.47 18.25 -7.95
CA LEU A 31 2.58 17.17 -8.39
C LEU A 31 1.60 17.63 -9.48
N SER A 32 1.17 18.90 -9.48
CA SER A 32 0.29 19.44 -10.52
C SER A 32 0.99 19.59 -11.87
N PHE A 33 2.32 19.75 -11.87
CA PHE A 33 3.14 19.71 -13.08
C PHE A 33 3.49 18.30 -13.55
N LEU A 34 3.27 17.26 -12.73
CA LEU A 34 3.38 15.89 -13.22
C LEU A 34 2.32 15.66 -14.28
N ARG A 35 2.77 15.15 -15.43
CA ARG A 35 1.93 14.90 -16.59
C ARG A 35 0.77 14.00 -16.18
N HIS A 36 -0.45 14.55 -16.20
CA HIS A 36 -1.66 13.84 -15.81
C HIS A 36 -1.75 12.51 -16.58
N PRO A 37 -1.67 11.35 -15.90
CA PRO A 37 -1.64 10.04 -16.57
C PRO A 37 -2.96 9.76 -17.31
N TRP A 38 -4.02 10.48 -16.93
CA TRP A 38 -5.32 10.47 -17.58
C TRP A 38 -5.43 11.54 -18.67
N THR A 39 -4.48 11.50 -19.62
CA THR A 39 -4.85 11.88 -20.98
C THR A 39 -5.52 10.66 -21.62
N PRO A 40 -6.61 10.80 -22.39
CA PRO A 40 -7.26 9.67 -23.06
C PRO A 40 -6.29 8.81 -23.90
N SER A 41 -5.14 9.38 -24.26
CA SER A 41 -4.04 8.74 -24.98
C SER A 41 -3.10 7.92 -24.08
N GLY A 42 -2.92 8.29 -22.81
CA GLY A 42 -2.05 7.62 -21.83
C GLY A 42 -2.71 6.38 -21.22
N SER A 43 -3.99 6.48 -20.85
CA SER A 43 -4.81 5.32 -20.44
C SER A 43 -4.99 4.36 -21.62
N ARG A 44 -5.21 4.88 -22.84
CA ARG A 44 -5.15 4.07 -24.08
C ARG A 44 -3.79 3.45 -24.32
N ARG A 45 -2.66 4.12 -24.03
CA ARG A 45 -1.29 3.57 -24.19
C ARG A 45 -0.89 2.55 -23.13
N PHE A 46 -1.37 2.68 -21.89
CA PHE A 46 -1.17 1.69 -20.83
C PHE A 46 -2.05 0.46 -21.07
N LEU A 47 -3.34 0.69 -21.36
CA LEU A 47 -4.24 -0.35 -21.85
C LEU A 47 -3.73 -0.93 -23.17
N GLU A 48 -3.11 -0.14 -24.07
CA GLU A 48 -2.49 -0.59 -25.33
C GLU A 48 -1.15 -1.28 -25.12
N GLY A 49 -0.39 -0.94 -24.09
CA GLY A 49 0.86 -1.59 -23.73
C GLY A 49 0.56 -2.96 -23.13
N HIS A 50 -0.51 -3.04 -22.33
CA HIS A 50 -1.11 -4.31 -21.96
C HIS A 50 -1.76 -5.00 -23.17
N ARG A 51 -2.50 -4.29 -24.04
CA ARG A 51 -3.12 -4.78 -25.29
C ARG A 51 -2.08 -5.28 -26.27
N LYS A 52 -0.91 -4.66 -26.44
CA LYS A 52 0.14 -5.17 -27.33
C LYS A 52 0.82 -6.40 -26.72
N ARG A 53 0.88 -6.49 -25.39
CA ARG A 53 1.25 -7.71 -24.66
C ARG A 53 0.17 -8.81 -24.68
N THR A 54 -1.11 -8.48 -24.80
CA THR A 54 -2.24 -9.44 -24.76
C THR A 54 -2.94 -9.68 -26.10
N MET A 55 -2.72 -8.85 -27.11
CA MET A 55 -3.50 -8.73 -28.35
C MET A 55 -2.61 -8.77 -29.61
N SER A 56 -1.34 -9.19 -29.49
CA SER A 56 -0.66 -9.82 -30.64
C SER A 56 -1.31 -11.16 -31.02
N LYS A 57 -2.20 -11.71 -30.20
CA LYS A 57 -3.00 -12.89 -30.53
C LYS A 57 -4.40 -12.76 -29.94
N THR A 58 -5.32 -12.27 -30.75
CA THR A 58 -6.60 -12.91 -31.10
C THR A 58 -7.57 -11.80 -31.49
N SER A 59 -8.01 -11.89 -32.74
CA SER A 59 -9.10 -11.12 -33.32
C SER A 59 -10.45 -11.42 -32.65
N ALA A 60 -11.33 -10.41 -32.68
CA ALA A 60 -12.78 -10.49 -32.66
C ALA A 60 -13.45 -11.32 -31.54
N LEU A 61 -13.66 -10.71 -30.38
CA LEU A 61 -14.91 -10.88 -29.64
C LEU A 61 -15.36 -9.51 -29.14
N GLU A 62 -16.65 -9.24 -29.32
CA GLU A 62 -17.30 -7.94 -29.24
C GLU A 62 -16.99 -7.18 -27.94
N ALA A 63 -16.57 -5.93 -28.10
CA ALA A 63 -16.39 -4.97 -27.02
C ALA A 63 -17.77 -4.48 -26.53
N PRO A 64 -18.08 -4.49 -25.22
CA PRO A 64 -19.09 -3.59 -24.69
C PRO A 64 -18.56 -2.16 -24.80
N THR A 65 -19.36 -1.33 -25.45
CA THR A 65 -19.14 0.06 -25.83
C THR A 65 -18.56 0.91 -24.70
N ASP A 66 -17.39 1.51 -24.96
CA ASP A 66 -16.79 2.55 -24.15
C ASP A 66 -17.71 3.79 -24.09
N GLY A 67 -18.32 4.03 -22.94
CA GLY A 67 -18.81 5.36 -22.56
C GLY A 67 -17.75 6.11 -21.74
N PRO A 68 -17.75 7.47 -21.74
CA PRO A 68 -16.91 8.23 -20.82
C PRO A 68 -17.18 7.76 -19.40
N LEU A 69 -16.14 7.67 -18.54
CA LEU A 69 -16.26 7.36 -17.11
C LEU A 69 -17.52 8.04 -16.56
N LYS A 70 -18.57 7.24 -16.34
CA LYS A 70 -19.83 7.76 -15.82
C LYS A 70 -19.45 8.37 -14.48
N HIS A 71 -19.68 9.67 -14.29
CA HIS A 71 -19.54 10.27 -12.97
C HIS A 71 -20.57 9.58 -12.08
N LEU A 72 -20.15 8.54 -11.35
CA LEU A 72 -21.01 7.85 -10.40
C LEU A 72 -21.33 8.83 -9.27
N GLY A 73 -22.62 9.01 -8.97
CA GLY A 73 -23.03 9.79 -7.83
C GLY A 73 -22.55 9.16 -6.51
N PRO A 74 -22.42 9.92 -5.41
CA PRO A 74 -21.94 9.40 -4.12
C PRO A 74 -22.70 8.15 -3.63
N LEU A 75 -24.02 8.11 -3.82
CA LEU A 75 -24.86 6.96 -3.45
C LEU A 75 -24.63 5.73 -4.34
N GLU A 76 -24.34 5.94 -5.63
CA GLU A 76 -24.01 4.84 -6.55
C GLU A 76 -22.65 4.24 -6.22
N ILE A 77 -21.69 5.06 -5.78
CA ILE A 77 -20.39 4.60 -5.27
C ILE A 77 -20.61 3.77 -4.00
N LEU A 78 -21.44 4.23 -3.06
CA LEU A 78 -21.76 3.46 -1.85
C LEU A 78 -22.39 2.10 -2.18
N GLY A 79 -23.35 2.06 -3.10
CA GLY A 79 -23.95 0.81 -3.55
C GLY A 79 -22.94 -0.12 -4.24
N SER A 80 -22.00 0.45 -4.99
CA SER A 80 -20.92 -0.29 -5.65
C SER A 80 -19.89 -0.82 -4.64
N MET A 81 -19.55 -0.04 -3.61
CA MET A 81 -18.71 -0.47 -2.49
C MET A 81 -19.35 -1.63 -1.74
N ALA A 82 -20.66 -1.58 -1.46
CA ALA A 82 -21.37 -2.66 -0.78
C ALA A 82 -21.34 -3.96 -1.60
N LYS A 83 -21.55 -3.88 -2.93
CA LYS A 83 -21.41 -5.04 -3.82
C LYS A 83 -19.98 -5.57 -3.84
N LEU A 84 -18.99 -4.67 -3.88
CA LEU A 84 -17.58 -5.03 -3.92
C LEU A 84 -17.11 -5.66 -2.61
N ALA A 85 -17.62 -5.19 -1.47
CA ALA A 85 -17.37 -5.73 -0.14
C ALA A 85 -17.71 -7.22 -0.04
N CYS A 86 -18.79 -7.64 -0.71
CA CYS A 86 -19.24 -9.04 -0.74
C CYS A 86 -18.44 -9.93 -1.71
N THR A 87 -17.50 -9.37 -2.48
CA THR A 87 -16.70 -10.19 -3.40
C THR A 87 -15.67 -11.01 -2.62
N ARG A 88 -15.47 -12.26 -3.05
CA ARG A 88 -14.55 -13.20 -2.38
C ARG A 88 -13.13 -12.65 -2.22
N ASN A 89 -12.64 -11.88 -3.19
CA ASN A 89 -11.30 -11.30 -3.12
C ASN A 89 -11.24 -10.12 -2.13
N MET A 90 -12.31 -9.32 -2.01
CA MET A 90 -12.35 -8.21 -1.04
C MET A 90 -12.50 -8.72 0.40
N VAL A 91 -13.31 -9.77 0.62
CA VAL A 91 -13.42 -10.41 1.94
C VAL A 91 -12.08 -10.98 2.39
N MET A 92 -11.30 -11.57 1.49
CA MET A 92 -9.95 -12.07 1.80
C MET A 92 -8.95 -10.92 2.08
N LEU A 93 -9.18 -9.73 1.54
CA LEU A 93 -8.40 -8.51 1.83
C LEU A 93 -8.90 -7.76 3.07
N LEU A 94 -10.00 -8.18 3.70
CA LEU A 94 -10.52 -7.48 4.88
C LEU A 94 -9.52 -7.42 6.05
N PRO A 95 -8.76 -8.49 6.40
CA PRO A 95 -7.76 -8.43 7.48
C PRO A 95 -6.68 -7.38 7.24
N VAL A 96 -6.29 -7.21 5.97
CA VAL A 96 -5.32 -6.20 5.51
C VAL A 96 -5.87 -4.79 5.71
N CYS A 97 -7.13 -4.55 5.31
CA CYS A 97 -7.81 -3.27 5.53
C CYS A 97 -7.97 -2.94 7.01
N ILE A 98 -8.34 -3.93 7.84
CA ILE A 98 -8.47 -3.78 9.29
C ILE A 98 -7.13 -3.40 9.90
N TYR A 99 -6.07 -4.13 9.58
CA TYR A 99 -4.75 -3.84 10.12
C TYR A 99 -4.28 -2.43 9.75
N SER A 100 -4.45 -2.01 8.50
CA SER A 100 -4.08 -0.67 8.06
C SER A 100 -4.82 0.44 8.83
N GLY A 101 -6.06 0.20 9.28
CA GLY A 101 -6.78 1.12 10.16
C GLY A 101 -6.28 1.13 11.60
N LEU A 102 -5.91 -0.05 12.14
CA LEU A 102 -5.32 -0.18 13.48
C LEU A 102 -3.96 0.54 13.55
N ASP A 103 -3.11 0.31 12.55
CA ASP A 103 -1.78 0.89 12.46
C ASP A 103 -1.83 2.41 12.26
N LEU A 104 -2.75 2.90 11.40
CA LEU A 104 -3.03 4.33 11.25
C LEU A 104 -3.35 5.00 12.60
N CYS A 105 -4.24 4.40 13.40
CA CYS A 105 -4.54 4.93 14.73
C CYS A 105 -3.30 4.92 15.63
N PHE A 106 -2.47 3.88 15.52
CA PHE A 106 -1.30 3.71 16.36
C PHE A 106 -0.27 4.83 16.19
N TYR A 107 0.17 5.11 14.96
CA TYR A 107 1.20 6.12 14.74
C TYR A 107 0.66 7.57 14.79
N VAL A 108 -0.62 7.79 14.46
CA VAL A 108 -1.25 9.13 14.52
C VAL A 108 -1.62 9.52 15.95
N SER A 109 -2.10 8.59 16.77
CA SER A 109 -2.64 8.89 18.09
C SER A 109 -1.88 8.19 19.22
N ILE A 110 -1.87 6.86 19.24
CA ILE A 110 -1.44 6.08 20.42
C ILE A 110 0.02 6.37 20.78
N LEU A 111 0.92 6.36 19.80
CA LEU A 111 2.34 6.63 20.01
C LEU A 111 2.58 8.08 20.44
N GLY A 112 1.93 9.04 19.79
CA GLY A 112 2.03 10.46 20.14
C GLY A 112 1.57 10.74 21.57
N THR A 113 0.40 10.22 21.95
CA THR A 113 -0.13 10.32 23.32
C THR A 113 0.81 9.67 24.33
N SER A 114 1.31 8.47 24.03
CA SER A 114 2.25 7.74 24.88
C SER A 114 3.54 8.52 25.14
N ILE A 115 4.08 9.17 24.11
CA ILE A 115 5.24 10.06 24.24
C ILE A 115 4.89 11.29 25.08
N GLY A 116 3.75 11.93 24.81
CA GLY A 116 3.33 13.16 25.52
C GLY A 116 3.03 12.95 27.00
N TYR A 117 2.61 11.75 27.39
CA TYR A 117 2.24 11.38 28.76
C TYR A 117 3.36 10.67 29.53
N THR A 118 4.52 10.43 28.92
CA THR A 118 5.68 9.88 29.63
C THR A 118 6.46 11.00 30.33
N GLU A 119 6.41 11.05 31.66
CA GLU A 119 7.04 12.13 32.45
C GLU A 119 8.56 12.15 32.34
N ALA A 120 9.19 11.01 32.05
CA ALA A 120 10.64 10.90 31.89
C ALA A 120 11.20 11.77 30.74
N PHE A 121 10.36 12.23 29.80
CA PHE A 121 10.76 13.18 28.76
C PHE A 121 10.78 14.64 29.23
N GLY A 122 10.26 14.94 30.43
CA GLY A 122 10.24 16.28 31.02
C GLY A 122 9.58 17.32 30.11
N ASP A 123 10.18 18.51 30.07
CA ASP A 123 9.69 19.65 29.27
C ASP A 123 9.65 19.39 27.75
N LEU A 124 10.36 18.36 27.27
CA LEU A 124 10.39 18.03 25.85
C LEU A 124 9.15 17.27 25.39
N ARG A 125 8.33 16.74 26.29
CA ARG A 125 7.18 15.85 25.96
C ARG A 125 6.28 16.41 24.87
N GLU A 126 5.87 17.69 24.97
CA GLU A 126 4.96 18.32 24.02
C GLU A 126 5.61 18.49 22.64
N ALA A 127 6.89 18.86 22.61
CA ALA A 127 7.65 18.99 21.37
C ALA A 127 7.84 17.62 20.70
N LEU A 128 8.03 16.55 21.49
CA LEU A 128 8.20 15.19 20.97
C LEU A 128 6.91 14.62 20.37
N VAL A 129 5.72 15.03 20.83
CA VAL A 129 4.45 14.67 20.17
C VAL A 129 4.38 15.24 18.76
N GLY A 130 4.75 16.51 18.58
CA GLY A 130 4.83 17.12 17.26
C GLY A 130 5.91 16.48 16.39
N LEU A 131 7.07 16.19 16.98
CA LEU A 131 8.20 15.57 16.28
C LEU A 131 7.90 14.12 15.85
N ASN A 132 7.09 13.38 16.61
CA ASN A 132 6.59 12.06 16.23
C ASN A 132 5.95 12.08 14.84
N GLY A 133 5.01 13.01 14.59
CA GLY A 133 4.35 13.13 13.29
C GLY A 133 5.34 13.46 12.16
N VAL A 134 6.35 14.30 12.43
CA VAL A 134 7.41 14.61 11.46
C VAL A 134 8.23 13.37 11.11
N PHE A 135 8.66 12.60 12.10
CA PHE A 135 9.46 11.39 11.87
C PHE A 135 8.67 10.27 11.19
N VAL A 136 7.37 10.12 11.49
CA VAL A 136 6.47 9.26 10.70
C VAL A 136 6.51 9.68 9.23
N GLY A 137 6.35 10.97 8.93
CA GLY A 137 6.42 11.47 7.56
C GLY A 137 7.77 11.23 6.88
N VAL A 138 8.88 11.39 7.59
CA VAL A 138 10.22 11.05 7.09
C VAL A 138 10.32 9.57 6.73
N GLY A 139 9.83 8.69 7.60
CA GLY A 139 9.74 7.25 7.36
C GLY A 139 8.93 6.92 6.11
N GLN A 140 7.76 7.55 5.97
CA GLN A 140 6.87 7.36 4.82
C GLN A 140 7.50 7.78 3.50
N ILE A 141 8.19 8.92 3.46
CA ILE A 141 8.91 9.38 2.27
C ILE A 141 10.04 8.41 1.91
N ALA A 142 10.86 8.01 2.88
CA ALA A 142 11.97 7.08 2.67
C ALA A 142 11.48 5.71 2.17
N GLY A 143 10.47 5.14 2.83
CA GLY A 143 9.84 3.87 2.43
C GLY A 143 9.17 3.99 1.06
N GLY A 144 8.45 5.09 0.81
CA GLY A 144 7.80 5.36 -0.47
C GLY A 144 8.79 5.35 -1.64
N MET A 145 9.92 6.06 -1.50
CA MET A 145 10.99 6.06 -2.50
C MET A 145 11.59 4.66 -2.71
N LEU A 146 11.88 3.95 -1.62
CA LEU A 146 12.48 2.61 -1.67
C LEU A 146 11.54 1.61 -2.35
N PHE A 147 10.30 1.49 -1.88
CA PHE A 147 9.35 0.50 -2.39
C PHE A 147 8.81 0.84 -3.79
N ALA A 148 8.72 2.13 -4.14
CA ALA A 148 8.44 2.53 -5.52
C ALA A 148 9.54 2.08 -6.49
N SER A 149 10.82 2.20 -6.08
CA SER A 149 11.95 1.74 -6.90
C SER A 149 12.03 0.22 -7.00
N LEU A 150 11.75 -0.49 -5.89
CA LEU A 150 11.71 -1.95 -5.82
C LEU A 150 10.52 -2.55 -6.58
N GLY A 151 9.47 -1.79 -6.87
CA GLY A 151 8.31 -2.26 -7.63
C GLY A 151 8.66 -2.88 -8.99
N LYS A 152 9.73 -2.42 -9.64
CA LYS A 152 10.24 -3.01 -10.89
C LYS A 152 10.86 -4.40 -10.68
N CYS A 153 11.48 -4.64 -9.53
CA CYS A 153 12.08 -5.93 -9.16
C CYS A 153 11.03 -6.89 -8.56
N ALA A 154 10.06 -6.36 -7.81
CA ALA A 154 8.92 -7.07 -7.23
C ALA A 154 8.00 -7.67 -8.30
N GLN A 155 7.88 -7.03 -9.49
CA GLN A 155 7.20 -7.62 -10.65
C GLN A 155 7.81 -8.95 -11.11
N LYS A 156 9.09 -9.22 -10.80
CA LYS A 156 9.80 -10.44 -11.20
C LYS A 156 9.84 -11.50 -10.08
N HIS A 157 9.80 -11.09 -8.81
CA HIS A 157 9.96 -11.97 -7.64
C HIS A 157 8.73 -12.07 -6.72
N GLY A 158 7.62 -11.41 -7.04
CA GLY A 158 6.45 -11.25 -6.17
C GLY A 158 6.54 -9.98 -5.32
N ARG A 159 5.38 -9.46 -4.89
CA ARG A 159 5.26 -8.28 -4.01
C ARG A 159 5.35 -8.65 -2.53
N ASP A 160 5.09 -9.92 -2.20
CA ASP A 160 5.18 -10.50 -0.86
C ASP A 160 6.49 -10.15 -0.10
N PRO A 161 7.70 -10.28 -0.69
CA PRO A 161 8.94 -10.07 0.08
C PRO A 161 9.12 -8.63 0.53
N ALA A 162 8.64 -7.65 -0.25
CA ALA A 162 8.72 -6.25 0.13
C ALA A 162 7.78 -5.94 1.30
N LEU A 163 6.58 -6.55 1.32
CA LEU A 163 5.65 -6.39 2.44
C LEU A 163 6.15 -7.06 3.72
N VAL A 164 6.67 -8.29 3.62
CA VAL A 164 7.17 -9.06 4.77
C VAL A 164 8.44 -8.44 5.33
N LEU A 165 9.46 -8.20 4.48
CA LEU A 165 10.75 -7.69 4.94
C LEU A 165 10.71 -6.20 5.27
N GLY A 166 9.96 -5.42 4.49
CA GLY A 166 9.91 -3.97 4.62
C GLY A 166 8.82 -3.48 5.57
N GLY A 167 7.61 -4.06 5.51
CA GLY A 167 6.46 -3.65 6.32
C GLY A 167 6.40 -4.35 7.67
N MET A 168 6.26 -5.68 7.66
CA MET A 168 6.06 -6.45 8.91
C MET A 168 7.24 -6.34 9.87
N LEU A 169 8.48 -6.52 9.38
CA LEU A 169 9.66 -6.47 10.25
C LEU A 169 9.92 -5.08 10.84
N SER A 170 9.69 -4.00 10.07
CA SER A 170 9.86 -2.64 10.57
C SER A 170 8.81 -2.30 11.64
N HIS A 171 7.56 -2.71 11.43
CA HIS A 171 6.51 -2.56 12.44
C HIS A 171 6.78 -3.39 13.69
N PHE A 172 7.21 -4.65 13.57
CA PHE A 172 7.56 -5.46 14.73
C PHE A 172 8.73 -4.87 15.52
N LEU A 173 9.76 -4.38 14.83
CA LEU A 173 10.87 -3.70 15.48
C LEU A 173 10.39 -2.43 16.20
N ALA A 174 9.55 -1.63 15.55
CA ALA A 174 8.99 -0.43 16.16
C ALA A 174 8.14 -0.76 17.39
N TYR A 175 7.21 -1.70 17.29
CA TYR A 175 6.35 -2.13 18.40
C TYR A 175 7.16 -2.70 19.57
N TYR A 176 8.20 -3.51 19.28
CA TYR A 176 9.10 -4.01 20.31
C TYR A 176 9.84 -2.87 21.02
N LEU A 177 10.41 -1.93 20.26
CA LEU A 177 11.11 -0.77 20.82
C LEU A 177 10.16 0.12 21.64
N VAL A 178 8.93 0.33 21.18
CA VAL A 178 7.90 1.06 21.93
C VAL A 178 7.58 0.33 23.23
N TYR A 179 7.36 -0.99 23.19
CA TYR A 179 7.07 -1.79 24.38
C TYR A 179 8.16 -1.71 25.45
N VAL A 180 9.44 -1.71 25.04
CA VAL A 180 10.56 -1.65 26.01
C VAL A 180 10.88 -0.24 26.48
N SER A 181 10.56 0.79 25.69
CA SER A 181 10.99 2.18 25.94
C SER A 181 9.91 3.10 26.50
N LEU A 182 8.62 2.75 26.39
CA LEU A 182 7.52 3.55 26.91
C LEU A 182 6.76 2.84 28.05
N PRO A 183 6.23 3.59 29.03
CA PRO A 183 5.49 3.01 30.15
C PRO A 183 4.15 2.40 29.71
N ALA A 184 3.70 1.35 30.40
CA ALA A 184 2.48 0.63 30.01
C ALA A 184 1.20 1.49 30.05
N ASN A 185 1.11 2.41 31.01
CA ASN A 185 -0.05 3.29 31.20
C ASN A 185 0.04 4.62 30.43
N SER A 186 1.09 4.83 29.63
CA SER A 186 1.30 6.09 28.91
C SER A 186 0.20 6.49 27.92
N PRO A 187 -0.59 5.59 27.30
CA PRO A 187 -1.72 6.01 26.47
C PRO A 187 -2.92 6.55 27.28
N LEU A 188 -2.97 6.23 28.58
CA LEU A 188 -4.14 6.45 29.44
C LEU A 188 -3.99 7.73 30.26
N LEU A 189 -2.81 7.91 30.86
CA LEU A 189 -2.55 8.99 31.80
C LEU A 189 -1.06 9.36 31.81
N VAL A 190 -0.78 10.55 32.32
CA VAL A 190 0.58 11.01 32.57
C VAL A 190 1.24 10.15 33.63
N THR A 191 2.34 9.48 33.30
CA THR A 191 2.94 8.44 34.14
C THR A 191 4.47 8.51 34.18
N SER A 192 5.01 8.11 35.33
CA SER A 192 6.43 7.85 35.62
C SER A 192 6.70 6.35 35.85
N ASP A 193 5.79 5.47 35.39
CA ASP A 193 5.92 4.03 35.57
C ASP A 193 7.25 3.49 35.01
N PRO A 194 7.84 2.46 35.64
CA PRO A 194 9.10 1.91 35.21
C PRO A 194 9.01 1.28 33.82
N THR A 195 10.07 1.44 33.04
CA THR A 195 10.25 0.83 31.72
C THR A 195 11.47 -0.08 31.70
N PHE A 196 11.54 -0.99 30.74
CA PHE A 196 12.70 -1.88 30.58
C PHE A 196 13.96 -1.12 30.15
N ILE A 197 13.79 -0.15 29.25
CA ILE A 197 14.82 0.78 28.82
C ILE A 197 14.36 2.19 29.17
N LYS A 198 15.23 2.98 29.79
CA LYS A 198 14.93 4.37 30.14
C LYS A 198 14.36 5.12 28.93
N PRO A 199 13.22 5.81 29.04
CA PRO A 199 12.62 6.52 27.91
C PRO A 199 13.62 7.50 27.31
N ASN A 200 13.87 7.36 26.02
CA ASN A 200 14.86 8.15 25.29
C ASN A 200 14.21 8.76 24.04
N PRO A 201 14.24 10.11 23.86
CA PRO A 201 13.64 10.78 22.71
C PRO A 201 14.11 10.23 21.37
N TYR A 202 15.39 9.85 21.26
CA TYR A 202 15.95 9.31 20.02
C TYR A 202 15.34 7.96 19.64
N ILE A 203 15.08 7.10 20.63
CA ILE A 203 14.41 5.80 20.42
C ILE A 203 12.97 6.04 19.98
N ALA A 204 12.25 6.93 20.66
CA ALA A 204 10.87 7.27 20.30
C ALA A 204 10.75 7.80 18.86
N MET A 205 11.66 8.68 18.44
CA MET A 205 11.68 9.22 17.07
C MET A 205 12.09 8.17 16.03
N PHE A 206 13.00 7.26 16.40
CA PHE A 206 13.35 6.13 15.55
C PHE A 206 12.16 5.17 15.36
N CYS A 207 11.39 4.89 16.41
CA CYS A 207 10.15 4.11 16.32
C CYS A 207 9.13 4.78 15.39
N ALA A 208 8.94 6.10 15.52
CA ALA A 208 8.05 6.87 14.66
C ALA A 208 8.45 6.74 13.17
N ALA A 209 9.75 6.86 12.86
CA ALA A 209 10.25 6.67 11.51
C ALA A 209 10.10 5.24 11.00
N LEU A 210 10.30 4.22 11.84
CA LEU A 210 10.09 2.82 11.46
C LEU A 210 8.63 2.52 11.15
N LEU A 211 7.68 3.05 11.93
CA LEU A 211 6.24 2.93 11.66
C LEU A 211 5.88 3.61 10.34
N GLY A 212 6.36 4.83 10.10
CA GLY A 212 6.13 5.50 8.82
C GLY A 212 6.73 4.73 7.63
N PHE A 213 7.91 4.14 7.81
CA PHE A 213 8.56 3.33 6.78
C PHE A 213 7.76 2.06 6.45
N GLY A 214 7.26 1.36 7.47
CA GLY A 214 6.45 0.16 7.28
C GLY A 214 5.06 0.44 6.70
N ASP A 215 4.42 1.55 7.09
CA ASP A 215 3.16 2.05 6.52
C ASP A 215 3.30 2.30 5.01
N ALA A 216 4.41 2.93 4.59
CA ALA A 216 4.69 3.11 3.16
C ALA A 216 4.85 1.79 2.40
N ALA A 217 5.42 0.75 3.03
CA ALA A 217 5.46 -0.59 2.42
C ALA A 217 4.04 -1.14 2.24
N TRP A 218 3.23 -1.06 3.30
CA TRP A 218 1.86 -1.54 3.32
C TRP A 218 0.97 -0.88 2.28
N ILE A 219 0.91 0.45 2.28
CA ILE A 219 0.10 1.23 1.34
C ILE A 219 0.53 0.96 -0.10
N ASN A 220 1.83 0.99 -0.40
CA ASN A 220 2.29 0.79 -1.77
C ASN A 220 1.95 -0.60 -2.31
N GLN A 221 2.18 -1.66 -1.52
CA GLN A 221 1.88 -3.02 -1.97
C GLN A 221 0.38 -3.26 -2.07
N LEU A 222 -0.41 -2.74 -1.13
CA LEU A 222 -1.86 -2.85 -1.17
C LEU A 222 -2.46 -2.11 -2.37
N CYS A 223 -1.98 -0.89 -2.66
CA CYS A 223 -2.39 -0.14 -3.83
C CYS A 223 -2.04 -0.89 -5.12
N ALA A 224 -0.84 -1.46 -5.19
CA ALA A 224 -0.40 -2.24 -6.33
C ALA A 224 -1.27 -3.50 -6.53
N LEU A 225 -1.69 -4.16 -5.44
CA LEU A 225 -2.55 -5.35 -5.47
C LEU A 225 -3.98 -4.99 -5.90
N LEU A 226 -4.60 -3.97 -5.30
CA LEU A 226 -5.92 -3.47 -5.67
C LEU A 226 -5.98 -3.06 -7.15
N GLY A 227 -4.96 -2.33 -7.62
CA GLY A 227 -4.85 -1.92 -9.01
C GLY A 227 -4.76 -3.11 -9.98
N THR A 228 -4.18 -4.24 -9.56
CA THR A 228 -4.15 -5.46 -10.39
C THR A 228 -5.41 -6.31 -10.31
N LEU A 229 -6.09 -6.35 -9.16
CA LEU A 229 -7.29 -7.18 -8.95
C LEU A 229 -8.56 -6.53 -9.53
N PHE A 230 -8.67 -5.21 -9.41
CA PHE A 230 -9.89 -4.47 -9.73
C PHE A 230 -9.65 -3.44 -10.83
N LEU A 231 -9.11 -3.86 -11.98
CA LEU A 231 -8.76 -2.94 -13.09
C LEU A 231 -9.92 -2.06 -13.56
N LYS A 232 -11.15 -2.58 -13.54
CA LYS A 232 -12.36 -1.85 -13.98
C LYS A 232 -12.97 -0.99 -12.88
N ASP A 233 -12.85 -1.42 -11.62
CA ASP A 233 -13.51 -0.81 -10.45
C ASP A 233 -12.49 -0.28 -9.43
N ALA A 234 -11.27 0.05 -9.86
CA ALA A 234 -10.15 0.37 -8.97
C ALA A 234 -10.51 1.51 -8.02
N ILE A 235 -11.16 2.56 -8.53
CA ILE A 235 -11.59 3.72 -7.73
C ILE A 235 -12.51 3.29 -6.60
N VAL A 236 -13.48 2.40 -6.88
CA VAL A 236 -14.43 1.88 -5.88
C VAL A 236 -13.70 0.98 -4.88
N ALA A 237 -12.73 0.18 -5.32
CA ALA A 237 -11.91 -0.66 -4.45
C ALA A 237 -11.05 0.18 -3.49
N PHE A 238 -10.40 1.22 -4.00
CA PHE A 238 -9.60 2.15 -3.21
C PHE A 238 -10.43 2.92 -2.19
N ALA A 239 -11.61 3.36 -2.60
CA ALA A 239 -12.51 4.09 -1.73
C ALA A 239 -13.13 3.18 -0.66
N TYR A 240 -13.42 1.90 -0.98
CA TYR A 240 -13.79 0.90 0.02
C TYR A 240 -12.67 0.65 1.04
N PHE A 241 -11.43 0.49 0.58
CA PHE A 241 -10.27 0.32 1.47
C PHE A 241 -10.15 1.48 2.46
N GLN A 242 -10.15 2.73 1.98
CA GLN A 242 -10.07 3.92 2.83
C GLN A 242 -11.25 4.02 3.79
N PHE A 243 -12.46 3.64 3.35
CA PHE A 243 -13.64 3.62 4.20
C PHE A 243 -13.48 2.65 5.39
N ILE A 244 -13.06 1.41 5.14
CA ILE A 244 -12.78 0.43 6.21
C ILE A 244 -11.65 0.92 7.11
N GLN A 245 -10.57 1.45 6.53
CA GLN A 245 -9.42 1.98 7.27
C GLN A 245 -9.85 3.07 8.27
N CYS A 246 -10.64 4.04 7.81
CA CYS A 246 -11.18 5.11 8.66
C CYS A 246 -12.12 4.60 9.75
N MET A 247 -13.01 3.64 9.43
CA MET A 247 -13.91 3.06 10.43
C MET A 247 -13.13 2.31 11.53
N VAL A 248 -12.13 1.52 11.16
CA VAL A 248 -11.31 0.77 12.12
C VAL A 248 -10.42 1.70 12.93
N CYS A 249 -9.84 2.73 12.30
CA CYS A 249 -9.09 3.77 13.01
C CYS A 249 -9.97 4.51 14.03
N CYS A 250 -11.22 4.82 13.68
CA CYS A 250 -12.19 5.43 14.58
C CYS A 250 -12.52 4.50 15.76
N ALA A 251 -12.83 3.22 15.48
CA ALA A 251 -13.06 2.22 16.52
C ALA A 251 -11.84 2.04 17.44
N ALA A 252 -10.63 2.11 16.87
CA ALA A 252 -9.40 2.06 17.64
C ALA A 252 -9.26 3.25 18.58
N PHE A 253 -9.52 4.45 18.08
CA PHE A 253 -9.52 5.67 18.88
C PHE A 253 -10.48 5.58 20.08
N PHE A 254 -11.64 4.94 19.91
CA PHE A 254 -12.60 4.74 20.99
C PHE A 254 -12.11 3.80 22.10
N TYR A 255 -11.36 2.73 21.79
CA TYR A 255 -10.86 1.82 22.82
C TYR A 255 -9.55 2.29 23.46
N THR A 256 -8.78 3.17 22.80
CA THR A 256 -7.48 3.68 23.28
C THR A 256 -7.49 4.15 24.74
N PRO A 257 -8.47 4.95 25.23
CA PRO A 257 -8.48 5.42 26.62
C PRO A 257 -8.82 4.34 27.66
N TYR A 258 -9.07 3.09 27.25
CA TYR A 258 -9.41 1.99 28.16
C TYR A 258 -8.35 0.87 28.17
N LEU A 259 -7.42 0.84 27.20
CA LEU A 259 -6.43 -0.22 27.06
C LEU A 259 -5.02 0.30 27.33
N THR A 260 -4.22 -0.45 28.09
CA THR A 260 -2.79 -0.15 28.28
C THR A 260 -1.99 -0.40 27.00
N LEU A 261 -0.85 0.27 26.86
CA LEU A 261 0.04 0.21 25.68
C LEU A 261 0.37 -1.22 25.21
N PRO A 262 0.72 -2.19 26.09
CA PRO A 262 1.03 -3.54 25.66
C PRO A 262 -0.12 -4.25 24.94
N TYR A 263 -1.37 -4.03 25.38
CA TYR A 263 -2.54 -4.63 24.71
C TYR A 263 -2.79 -4.00 23.34
N GLN A 264 -2.59 -2.69 23.21
CA GLN A 264 -2.71 -2.00 21.93
C GLN A 264 -1.63 -2.47 20.93
N ILE A 265 -0.41 -2.70 21.42
CA ILE A 265 0.68 -3.32 20.63
C ILE A 265 0.32 -4.75 20.23
N LEU A 266 -0.21 -5.55 21.16
CA LEU A 266 -0.62 -6.93 20.88
C LEU A 266 -1.69 -7.01 19.79
N ILE A 267 -2.70 -6.14 19.85
CA ILE A 267 -3.74 -6.01 18.82
C ILE A 267 -3.11 -5.69 17.46
N ASN A 268 -2.15 -4.76 17.42
CA ASN A 268 -1.45 -4.42 16.19
C ASN A 268 -0.57 -5.56 15.65
N ILE A 269 0.13 -6.31 16.51
CA ILE A 269 0.92 -7.48 16.08
C ILE A 269 0.01 -8.56 15.48
N ILE A 270 -1.08 -8.91 16.16
CA ILE A 270 -2.04 -9.91 15.67
C ILE A 270 -2.66 -9.43 14.35
N GLY A 271 -3.06 -8.16 14.29
CA GLY A 271 -3.57 -7.53 13.08
C GLY A 271 -2.56 -7.58 11.93
N CYS A 272 -1.28 -7.29 12.20
CA CYS A 272 -0.21 -7.31 11.21
C CYS A 272 -0.01 -8.71 10.63
N VAL A 273 0.06 -9.74 11.48
CA VAL A 273 0.20 -11.14 11.05
C VAL A 273 -1.01 -11.57 10.21
N ALA A 274 -2.22 -11.29 10.68
CA ALA A 274 -3.45 -11.61 9.96
C ALA A 274 -3.53 -10.87 8.61
N GLY A 275 -3.07 -9.61 8.60
CA GLY A 275 -2.96 -8.77 7.42
C GLY A 275 -1.98 -9.36 6.39
N VAL A 276 -0.74 -9.65 6.79
CA VAL A 276 0.26 -10.26 5.90
C VAL A 276 -0.26 -11.59 5.34
N PHE A 277 -0.87 -12.42 6.18
CA PHE A 277 -1.46 -13.69 5.74
C PHE A 277 -2.57 -13.46 4.69
N GLY A 278 -3.51 -12.54 4.95
CA GLY A 278 -4.57 -12.19 4.01
C GLY A 278 -4.02 -11.65 2.69
N PHE A 279 -2.99 -10.80 2.74
CA PHE A 279 -2.33 -10.24 1.57
C PHE A 279 -1.68 -11.33 0.72
N CYS A 280 -0.81 -12.16 1.31
CA CYS A 280 -0.09 -13.22 0.61
C CYS A 280 -1.05 -14.25 -0.01
N MET A 281 -2.11 -14.63 0.70
CA MET A 281 -3.12 -15.53 0.15
C MET A 281 -3.79 -14.96 -1.11
N VAL A 282 -4.14 -13.68 -1.09
CA VAL A 282 -4.79 -13.02 -2.23
C VAL A 282 -3.80 -12.84 -3.38
N GLU A 283 -2.57 -12.45 -3.09
CA GLU A 283 -1.51 -12.32 -4.09
C GLU A 283 -1.23 -13.65 -4.79
N TRP A 284 -1.01 -14.73 -4.04
CA TRP A 284 -0.72 -16.05 -4.61
C TRP A 284 -1.88 -16.58 -5.44
N LYS A 285 -3.12 -16.37 -4.98
CA LYS A 285 -4.31 -16.72 -5.74
C LYS A 285 -4.37 -15.93 -7.05
N ALA A 286 -4.11 -14.62 -7.01
CA ALA A 286 -4.09 -13.77 -8.20
C ALA A 286 -2.97 -14.17 -9.19
N ALA A 287 -1.79 -14.49 -8.68
CA ALA A 287 -0.66 -14.98 -9.47
C ALA A 287 -0.98 -16.32 -10.15
N THR A 288 -1.58 -17.26 -9.42
CA THR A 288 -1.96 -18.59 -9.95
C THR A 288 -3.00 -18.47 -11.07
N GLU A 289 -4.04 -17.66 -10.88
CA GLU A 289 -5.05 -17.42 -11.91
C GLU A 289 -4.46 -16.79 -13.18
N THR A 290 -3.49 -15.87 -13.01
CA THR A 290 -2.79 -15.23 -14.13
C THR A 290 -1.94 -16.24 -14.90
N GLN A 291 -1.19 -17.09 -14.20
CA GLN A 291 -0.39 -18.16 -14.81
C GLN A 291 -1.27 -19.18 -15.55
N LYS A 292 -2.41 -19.56 -14.97
CA LYS A 292 -3.37 -20.49 -15.60
C LYS A 292 -3.92 -19.93 -16.91
N LYS A 293 -4.31 -18.65 -16.92
CA LYS A 293 -4.77 -17.96 -18.13
C LYS A 293 -3.67 -17.89 -19.20
N ALA A 294 -2.44 -17.57 -18.81
CA ALA A 294 -1.30 -17.53 -19.74
C ALA A 294 -1.03 -18.91 -20.36
N ARG A 295 -1.09 -19.99 -19.56
CA ARG A 295 -0.94 -21.36 -20.05
C ARG A 295 -2.04 -21.75 -21.04
N ILE A 296 -3.30 -21.49 -20.72
CA ILE A 296 -4.44 -21.76 -21.63
C ILE A 296 -4.28 -20.99 -22.93
N GLN A 297 -3.89 -19.71 -22.88
CA GLN A 297 -3.66 -18.91 -24.09
C GLN A 297 -2.53 -19.51 -24.94
N SER A 298 -1.41 -19.89 -24.33
CA SER A 298 -0.31 -20.53 -25.07
C SER A 298 -0.72 -21.84 -25.76
N ILE A 299 -1.62 -22.61 -25.15
CA ILE A 299 -2.15 -23.85 -25.73
C ILE A 299 -3.06 -23.50 -26.91
N ARG A 300 -3.94 -22.50 -26.76
CA ARG A 300 -4.82 -22.04 -27.85
C ARG A 300 -4.02 -21.53 -29.04
N ASP A 301 -3.02 -20.70 -28.79
CA ASP A 301 -2.12 -20.18 -29.80
C ASP A 301 -1.40 -21.29 -30.58
N LYS A 302 -0.93 -22.33 -29.88
CA LYS A 302 -0.30 -23.50 -30.51
C LYS A 302 -1.29 -24.28 -31.37
N ALA A 303 -2.52 -24.48 -30.88
CA ALA A 303 -3.57 -25.15 -31.63
C ALA A 303 -3.98 -24.37 -32.89
N GLU A 304 -4.08 -23.04 -32.81
CA GLU A 304 -4.34 -22.16 -33.97
C GLU A 304 -3.22 -22.27 -35.00
N ILE A 305 -1.94 -22.26 -34.57
CA ILE A 305 -0.79 -22.43 -35.46
C ILE A 305 -0.80 -23.81 -36.12
N GLU A 306 -1.08 -24.90 -35.39
CA GLU A 306 -1.17 -26.24 -35.95
C GLU A 306 -2.32 -26.39 -36.96
N ALA A 307 -3.47 -25.78 -36.69
CA ALA A 307 -4.60 -25.76 -37.61
C ALA A 307 -4.24 -25.03 -38.92
N LEU A 308 -3.57 -23.88 -38.83
CA LEU A 308 -3.07 -23.14 -40.00
C LEU A 308 -2.05 -23.97 -40.80
N LEU A 309 -1.12 -24.65 -40.14
CA LEU A 309 -0.14 -25.52 -40.81
C LEU A 309 -0.80 -26.69 -41.55
N ARG A 310 -1.90 -27.24 -41.05
CA ARG A 310 -2.68 -28.29 -41.74
C ARG A 310 -3.39 -27.77 -42.98
N ILE A 311 -3.85 -26.52 -42.97
CA ILE A 311 -4.48 -25.87 -44.12
C ILE A 311 -3.42 -25.50 -45.17
N VAL A 312 -2.24 -25.08 -44.74
CA VAL A 312 -1.15 -24.65 -45.63
C VAL A 312 -0.38 -25.82 -46.24
N LYS A 313 -0.34 -27.01 -45.62
CA LYS A 313 0.24 -28.21 -46.24
C LYS A 313 -0.62 -28.63 -47.44
N PRO A 314 -0.18 -28.42 -48.69
CA PRO A 314 -0.88 -28.97 -49.83
C PRO A 314 -0.68 -30.48 -49.81
N LYS A 315 -1.71 -31.24 -50.22
CA LYS A 315 -1.51 -32.56 -50.84
C LYS A 315 -0.64 -32.32 -52.08
N ASN A 316 0.69 -32.35 -51.93
CA ASN A 316 1.65 -32.87 -52.89
C ASN A 316 3.06 -32.65 -52.33
N GLY A 317 3.81 -33.75 -52.28
CA GLY A 317 5.11 -33.82 -51.64
C GLY A 317 6.20 -33.00 -52.33
N HIS A 318 7.28 -32.84 -51.57
CA HIS A 318 8.67 -32.69 -52.02
C HIS A 318 9.33 -31.31 -52.26
N GLN A 319 8.73 -30.16 -51.96
CA GLN A 319 9.50 -28.90 -52.16
C GLN A 319 9.42 -27.79 -51.10
N THR A 320 8.61 -27.93 -50.04
CA THR A 320 8.37 -26.83 -49.09
C THR A 320 9.24 -26.86 -47.83
N GLU A 321 9.97 -27.95 -47.55
CA GLU A 321 10.79 -28.05 -46.34
C GLU A 321 12.07 -27.20 -46.37
N SER A 322 12.62 -26.86 -47.55
CA SER A 322 13.87 -26.08 -47.62
C SER A 322 13.66 -24.57 -47.35
N ILE A 323 12.52 -24.00 -47.74
CA ILE A 323 12.28 -22.54 -47.68
C ILE A 323 11.90 -22.07 -46.27
N LEU A 324 11.35 -22.96 -45.43
CA LEU A 324 10.91 -22.63 -44.07
C LEU A 324 12.01 -22.78 -43.01
N MET A 325 12.99 -23.68 -43.21
CA MET A 325 14.13 -23.80 -42.30
C MET A 325 15.10 -22.61 -42.43
N GLU A 326 15.25 -22.03 -43.62
CA GLU A 326 16.17 -20.90 -43.87
C GLU A 326 15.76 -19.61 -43.15
N ARG A 327 14.45 -19.39 -42.91
CA ARG A 327 13.96 -18.20 -42.17
C ARG A 327 13.94 -18.36 -40.64
N VAL A 328 14.15 -19.57 -40.12
CA VAL A 328 14.19 -19.82 -38.67
C VAL A 328 15.62 -19.67 -38.12
N THR A 329 16.64 -19.82 -38.97
CA THR A 329 18.05 -19.63 -38.60
C THR A 329 18.54 -18.18 -38.65
N GLU A 330 17.74 -17.22 -39.14
CA GLU A 330 18.12 -15.80 -39.28
C GLU A 330 17.54 -14.85 -38.20
N LYS A 331 17.05 -15.39 -37.06
CA LYS A 331 16.65 -14.59 -35.88
C LYS A 331 17.19 -15.19 -34.60
#